data_AF-A0A8H7NFY9-F1
#
_entry.id   AF-A0A8H7NFY9-F1
#
_cell.length_a   1.000
_cell.length_b   1.000
_cell.length_c   1.000
_cell.angle_alpha   90.00
_cell.angle_beta   90.00
_cell.angle_gamma   90.00
#
_symmetry.space_group_name_H-M   'P 1'
#
loop_
_entity.id
_entity.type
_entity.pdbx_description
1 polymer ?
#
loop_
_entity_poly.entity_id
_entity_poly.type
_entity_poly.pdbx_seq_one_letter_code
_entity_poly.pdbx_strand_id
1 'polypeptide(L)'
;MASRIASRSVKDATRFTSTIPHAASKSAQSSAASKAAAQSRVPGETPEQRVRRLRQAHLAAQRAQVSTADNVINYSRKFFDVAHKFTIGSVILFTAVAGVVSIYSVWDMLQYNRSRRAEWIEAQKTLEADELSAARIAYIKGDATEEQILLVEEANRDAEKRGVKLPPLLAPPEHRTHFEEHLKPSIDGEKAPRMPRARASSVYYPA
;
A
#
# COMPACT_ATOMS: atom_id res chain seq x y z
N MET A 1 -60.43 -16.27 -29.89
CA MET A 1 -59.85 -16.04 -31.23
C MET A 1 -58.89 -14.86 -31.13
N ALA A 2 -57.60 -15.15 -30.92
CA ALA A 2 -56.56 -14.15 -30.73
C ALA A 2 -56.23 -13.47 -32.06
N SER A 3 -56.49 -12.17 -32.16
CA SER A 3 -56.07 -11.33 -33.27
C SER A 3 -54.54 -11.14 -33.19
N ARG A 4 -53.82 -11.71 -34.16
CA ARG A 4 -52.38 -11.46 -34.35
C ARG A 4 -52.19 -9.99 -34.72
N ILE A 5 -51.88 -9.15 -33.74
CA ILE A 5 -51.34 -7.81 -33.99
C ILE A 5 -49.90 -8.04 -34.46
N ALA A 6 -49.71 -8.08 -35.77
CA ALA A 6 -48.38 -8.08 -36.36
C ALA A 6 -47.64 -6.81 -35.91
N SER A 7 -46.46 -6.99 -35.33
CA SER A 7 -45.58 -5.91 -34.93
C SER A 7 -45.26 -5.03 -36.14
N ARG A 8 -45.56 -3.73 -36.02
CA ARG A 8 -45.28 -2.73 -37.05
C ARG A 8 -43.77 -2.66 -37.23
N SER A 9 -43.28 -3.05 -38.41
CA SER A 9 -41.85 -3.07 -38.74
C SER A 9 -41.28 -1.65 -38.72
N VAL A 10 -40.14 -1.47 -38.05
CA VAL A 10 -39.42 -0.18 -37.91
C VAL A 10 -39.13 0.48 -39.27
N LYS A 11 -39.08 -0.31 -40.36
CA LYS A 11 -38.91 0.19 -41.73
C LYS A 11 -40.09 1.01 -42.24
N ASP A 12 -41.29 0.84 -41.71
CA ASP A 12 -42.48 1.55 -42.17
C ASP A 12 -42.63 2.95 -41.51
N ALA A 13 -41.94 3.19 -40.38
CA ALA A 13 -42.01 4.44 -39.65
C ALA A 13 -41.32 5.64 -40.35
N THR A 14 -40.53 5.39 -41.40
CA THR A 14 -39.77 6.44 -42.11
C THR A 14 -40.27 6.72 -43.53
N ARG A 15 -41.34 6.05 -43.96
CA ARG A 15 -41.83 6.15 -45.34
C ARG A 15 -42.59 7.46 -45.64
N PHE A 16 -42.92 8.23 -44.60
CA PHE A 16 -43.60 9.53 -44.71
C PHE A 16 -42.77 10.72 -44.23
N THR A 17 -41.55 10.51 -43.74
CA THR A 17 -40.65 11.62 -43.42
C THR A 17 -39.69 11.79 -44.58
N SER A 18 -40.00 12.75 -45.46
CA SER A 18 -39.13 13.22 -46.54
C SER A 18 -37.67 13.24 -46.08
N THR A 19 -36.82 12.38 -46.67
CA THR A 19 -35.37 12.36 -46.42
C THR A 19 -34.62 13.37 -47.30
N ILE A 20 -35.36 14.28 -47.94
CA ILE A 20 -34.78 15.43 -48.63
C ILE A 20 -34.63 16.52 -47.56
N PRO A 21 -33.42 17.04 -47.31
CA PRO A 21 -33.26 18.19 -46.42
C PRO A 21 -34.04 19.36 -47.01
N HIS A 22 -35.23 19.63 -46.48
CA HIS A 22 -35.96 20.84 -46.79
C HIS A 22 -35.14 22.01 -46.25
N ALA A 23 -34.55 22.79 -47.15
CA ALA A 23 -33.83 24.01 -46.85
C ALA A 23 -34.79 25.04 -46.22
N ALA A 24 -35.01 24.91 -44.91
CA ALA A 24 -35.62 25.93 -44.09
C ALA A 24 -34.60 27.06 -43.85
N SER A 25 -34.37 27.86 -44.89
CA SER A 25 -33.91 29.23 -44.73
C SER A 25 -34.87 30.10 -45.52
N LYS A 26 -35.83 30.70 -44.82
CA LYS A 26 -36.58 31.84 -45.31
C LYS A 26 -35.55 32.89 -45.74
N SER A 27 -35.32 33.02 -47.05
CA SER A 27 -34.57 34.14 -47.61
C SER A 27 -35.41 35.38 -47.34
N ALA A 28 -35.14 36.04 -46.21
CA ALA A 28 -35.57 37.40 -46.01
C ALA A 28 -34.96 38.21 -47.14
N GLN A 29 -35.82 38.56 -48.09
CA GLN A 29 -35.72 39.68 -49.02
C GLN A 29 -34.30 40.12 -49.39
N SER A 30 -33.90 39.67 -50.58
CA SER A 30 -32.82 40.19 -51.41
C SER A 30 -33.06 41.67 -51.82
N SER A 31 -33.05 42.58 -50.86
CA SER A 31 -32.99 44.04 -51.11
C SER A 31 -32.04 44.79 -50.17
N ALA A 32 -31.48 44.14 -49.14
CA ALA A 32 -30.45 44.73 -48.27
C ALA A 32 -29.01 44.24 -48.57
N ALA A 33 -28.85 43.09 -49.24
CA ALA A 33 -27.53 42.51 -49.52
C ALA A 33 -26.73 43.30 -50.59
N SER A 34 -27.41 44.08 -51.44
CA SER A 34 -26.75 44.92 -52.46
C SER A 34 -26.05 46.15 -51.86
N LYS A 35 -26.45 46.62 -50.66
CA LYS A 35 -25.76 47.72 -49.96
C LYS A 35 -24.55 47.24 -49.16
N ALA A 36 -24.59 46.06 -48.55
CA ALA A 36 -23.45 45.49 -47.81
C ALA A 36 -22.33 45.00 -48.75
N ALA A 37 -22.66 44.49 -49.93
CA ALA A 37 -21.66 44.11 -50.94
C ALA A 37 -20.89 45.33 -51.49
N ALA A 38 -21.58 46.46 -51.65
CA ALA A 38 -20.99 47.73 -52.11
C ALA A 38 -20.02 48.35 -51.09
N GLN A 39 -20.19 48.08 -49.79
CA GLN A 39 -19.30 48.56 -48.72
C GLN A 39 -18.09 47.65 -48.45
N SER A 40 -18.01 46.49 -49.11
CA SER A 40 -16.92 45.51 -48.89
C SER A 40 -15.77 45.60 -49.90
N ARG A 41 -15.87 46.47 -50.92
CA ARG A 41 -14.86 46.57 -51.98
C ARG A 41 -13.72 47.47 -51.50
N VAL A 42 -12.67 46.86 -50.95
CA VAL A 42 -11.42 47.56 -50.67
C VAL A 42 -10.77 47.89 -52.03
N PRO A 43 -10.49 49.17 -52.36
CA PRO A 43 -9.90 49.52 -53.65
C PRO A 43 -8.51 48.87 -53.80
N GLY A 44 -8.32 48.06 -54.85
CA GLY A 44 -7.02 47.45 -55.18
C GLY A 44 -6.77 46.01 -54.70
N GLU A 45 -7.74 45.32 -54.07
CA GLU A 45 -7.58 43.91 -53.67
C GLU A 45 -7.60 42.95 -54.88
N THR A 46 -6.71 41.95 -54.91
CA THR A 46 -6.78 40.87 -55.92
C THR A 46 -7.99 39.97 -55.66
N PRO A 47 -8.58 39.34 -56.71
CA PRO A 47 -9.74 38.47 -56.53
C PRO A 47 -9.53 37.35 -55.51
N GLU A 48 -8.32 36.78 -55.44
CA GLU A 48 -7.99 35.73 -54.47
C GLU A 48 -7.95 36.24 -53.03
N GLN A 49 -7.38 37.43 -52.81
CA GLN A 49 -7.33 38.05 -51.49
C GLN A 49 -8.74 38.36 -50.97
N ARG A 50 -9.65 38.78 -51.86
CA ARG A 50 -11.07 39.00 -51.51
C ARG A 50 -11.73 37.73 -51.00
N VAL A 51 -11.54 36.61 -51.70
CA VAL A 51 -12.14 35.33 -51.28
C VAL A 51 -11.56 34.87 -49.95
N ARG A 52 -10.24 35.03 -49.75
CA ARG A 52 -9.61 34.71 -48.46
C ARG A 52 -10.19 35.55 -47.32
N ARG A 53 -10.33 36.86 -47.51
CA ARG A 53 -10.94 37.76 -46.52
C ARG A 53 -12.39 37.41 -46.24
N LEU A 54 -13.19 37.13 -47.27
CA LEU A 54 -14.59 36.74 -47.09
C LEU A 54 -14.73 35.39 -46.37
N ARG A 55 -13.88 34.41 -46.69
CA ARG A 55 -13.83 33.13 -45.94
C ARG A 55 -13.42 33.36 -44.49
N GLN A 56 -12.41 34.19 -44.25
CA GLN A 56 -11.96 34.53 -42.89
C GLN A 56 -13.06 35.26 -42.11
N ALA A 57 -13.76 36.22 -42.71
CA ALA A 57 -14.88 36.93 -42.11
C ALA A 57 -16.06 36.00 -41.82
N HIS A 58 -16.34 35.05 -42.72
CA HIS A 58 -17.38 34.05 -42.51
C HIS A 58 -17.03 33.07 -41.37
N LEU A 59 -15.79 32.59 -41.32
CA LEU A 59 -15.30 31.75 -40.22
C LEU A 59 -15.25 32.52 -38.89
N ALA A 60 -14.90 33.80 -38.90
CA ALA A 60 -14.93 34.67 -37.74
C ALA A 60 -16.37 34.90 -37.24
N ALA A 61 -17.32 35.12 -38.15
CA ALA A 61 -18.73 35.26 -37.83
C ALA A 61 -19.32 33.95 -37.26
N GLN A 62 -18.95 32.80 -37.83
CA GLN A 62 -19.35 31.49 -37.28
C GLN A 62 -18.79 31.26 -35.87
N ARG A 63 -17.53 31.65 -35.60
CA ARG A 63 -16.94 31.56 -34.26
C ARG A 63 -17.56 32.55 -33.27
N ALA A 64 -17.97 33.73 -33.74
CA ALA A 64 -18.65 34.73 -32.92
C ALA A 64 -20.11 34.36 -32.57
N GLN A 65 -20.73 33.44 -33.32
CA GLN A 65 -22.06 32.89 -33.01
C GLN A 65 -22.03 31.85 -31.87
N VAL A 66 -20.85 31.37 -31.46
CA VAL A 66 -20.73 30.47 -30.31
C VAL A 66 -20.84 31.29 -29.03
N SER A 67 -21.86 31.01 -28.23
CA SER A 67 -22.06 31.69 -26.94
C SER A 67 -20.88 31.42 -26.00
N THR A 68 -20.50 32.41 -25.18
CA THR A 68 -19.50 32.24 -24.13
C THR A 68 -19.88 31.11 -23.17
N ALA A 69 -21.18 30.93 -22.92
CA ALA A 69 -21.71 29.82 -22.14
C ALA A 69 -21.41 28.45 -22.79
N ASP A 70 -21.55 28.32 -24.11
CA ASP A 70 -21.23 27.07 -24.81
C ASP A 70 -19.74 26.74 -24.74
N ASN A 71 -18.88 27.76 -24.80
CA ASN A 71 -17.44 27.56 -24.63
C ASN A 71 -17.10 27.05 -23.21
N VAL A 72 -17.74 27.60 -22.18
CA VAL A 72 -17.57 27.15 -20.79
C VAL A 72 -18.07 25.71 -20.62
N ILE A 73 -19.22 25.37 -21.21
CA ILE A 73 -19.79 24.01 -21.15
C ILE A 73 -18.88 23.01 -21.87
N ASN A 74 -18.33 23.37 -23.03
CA ASN A 74 -17.42 22.51 -23.77
C ASN A 74 -16.09 22.31 -23.03
N TYR A 75 -15.61 23.34 -22.33
CA TYR A 75 -14.42 23.23 -21.49
C TYR A 75 -14.67 22.37 -20.25
N SER A 76 -15.80 22.57 -19.57
CA SER A 76 -16.14 21.83 -18.36
C SER A 76 -16.26 20.33 -18.63
N ARG A 77 -16.88 19.92 -19.74
CA ARG A 77 -16.95 18.51 -20.15
C ARG A 77 -15.57 17.87 -20.25
N LYS A 78 -14.65 18.52 -20.96
CA LYS A 78 -13.27 18.03 -21.12
C LYS A 78 -12.53 17.98 -19.79
N PHE A 79 -12.73 19.00 -18.95
CA PHE A 79 -12.13 19.04 -17.62
C PHE A 79 -12.62 17.89 -16.74
N PHE A 80 -13.94 17.66 -16.67
CA PHE A 80 -14.52 16.58 -15.88
C PHE A 80 -14.08 15.21 -16.38
N ASP A 81 -13.97 15.01 -17.69
CA ASP A 81 -13.46 13.74 -18.24
C ASP A 81 -12.00 13.48 -17.84
N VAL A 82 -11.15 14.51 -17.87
CA VAL A 82 -9.75 14.40 -17.45
C VAL A 82 -9.65 14.18 -15.94
N ALA A 83 -10.39 14.95 -15.15
CA ALA A 83 -10.42 14.81 -13.70
C ALA A 83 -10.93 13.42 -13.29
N HIS A 84 -11.96 12.90 -13.96
CA HIS A 84 -12.49 11.57 -13.68
C HIS A 84 -11.45 10.48 -13.97
N LYS A 85 -10.76 10.55 -15.12
CA LYS A 85 -9.69 9.61 -15.46
C LYS A 85 -8.51 9.69 -14.48
N PHE A 86 -8.16 10.91 -14.04
CA PHE A 86 -7.13 11.11 -13.03
C PHE A 86 -7.53 10.47 -11.70
N THR A 87 -8.75 10.69 -11.23
CA THR A 87 -9.26 10.11 -9.99
C THR A 87 -9.31 8.58 -10.05
N ILE A 88 -9.76 8.01 -11.17
CA ILE A 88 -9.72 6.54 -11.36
C ILE A 88 -8.28 6.04 -11.29
N GLY A 89 -7.37 6.69 -12.02
CA GLY A 89 -5.95 6.35 -11.99
C GLY A 89 -5.36 6.43 -10.58
N SER A 90 -5.70 7.47 -9.81
CA SER A 90 -5.21 7.64 -8.44
C SER A 90 -5.77 6.59 -7.50
N VAL A 91 -7.06 6.23 -7.62
CA VAL A 91 -7.68 5.21 -6.76
C VAL A 91 -7.06 3.85 -7.04
N ILE A 92 -6.84 3.50 -8.32
CA ILE A 92 -6.19 2.24 -8.71
C ILE A 92 -4.74 2.19 -8.20
N LEU A 93 -3.98 3.27 -8.39
CA LEU A 93 -2.61 3.35 -7.89
C LEU A 93 -2.57 3.24 -6.35
N PHE A 94 -3.46 3.94 -5.66
CA PHE A 94 -3.57 3.91 -4.21
C PHE A 94 -3.92 2.52 -3.68
N THR A 95 -4.86 1.81 -4.33
CA THR A 95 -5.21 0.43 -3.95
C THR A 95 -4.06 -0.54 -4.20
N ALA A 96 -3.30 -0.37 -5.29
CA ALA A 96 -2.10 -1.17 -5.52
C ALA A 96 -1.04 -0.96 -4.41
N VAL A 97 -0.76 0.30 -4.05
CA VAL A 97 0.18 0.63 -2.97
C VAL A 97 -0.31 0.09 -1.63
N ALA A 98 -1.59 0.29 -1.30
CA ALA A 98 -2.20 -0.25 -0.09
C ALA A 98 -2.12 -1.78 -0.02
N GLY A 99 -2.29 -2.47 -1.16
CA GLY A 99 -2.14 -3.92 -1.25
C GLY A 99 -0.72 -4.37 -0.94
N VAL A 100 0.30 -3.71 -1.50
CA VAL A 100 1.72 -4.01 -1.21
C VAL A 100 2.03 -3.79 0.27
N VAL A 101 1.59 -2.68 0.84
CA VAL A 101 1.77 -2.37 2.28
C VAL A 101 1.08 -3.42 3.14
N SER A 102 -0.09 -3.92 2.75
CA SER A 102 -0.82 -4.95 3.49
C SER A 102 -0.11 -6.31 3.47
N ILE A 103 0.46 -6.70 2.33
CA ILE A 103 1.28 -7.93 2.24
C ILE A 103 2.53 -7.77 3.09
N TYR A 104 3.17 -6.60 3.04
CA TYR A 104 4.35 -6.31 3.83
C TYR A 104 4.08 -6.34 5.33
N SER A 105 2.95 -5.81 5.80
CA SER A 105 2.61 -5.82 7.23
C SER A 105 2.39 -7.23 7.77
N VAL A 106 1.74 -8.11 6.98
CA VAL A 106 1.58 -9.53 7.35
C VAL A 106 2.94 -10.22 7.40
N TRP A 107 3.81 -9.96 6.42
CA TRP A 107 5.16 -10.53 6.39
C TRP A 107 5.99 -10.08 7.59
N ASP A 108 5.99 -8.79 7.90
CA ASP A 108 6.73 -8.20 9.02
C ASP A 108 6.29 -8.80 10.36
N MET A 109 4.97 -8.94 10.57
CA MET A 109 4.42 -9.59 11.77
C MET A 109 4.86 -11.05 11.90
N LEU A 110 4.88 -11.81 10.80
CA LEU A 110 5.31 -13.21 10.82
C LEU A 110 6.80 -13.33 11.15
N GLN A 111 7.63 -12.47 10.56
CA GLN A 111 9.07 -12.46 10.79
C GLN A 111 9.39 -12.11 12.25
N TYR A 112 8.72 -11.10 12.80
CA TYR A 112 8.85 -10.70 14.21
C TYR A 112 8.38 -11.80 15.17
N ASN A 113 7.25 -12.44 14.89
CA ASN A 113 6.77 -13.53 15.72
C ASN A 113 7.71 -14.75 15.67
N ARG A 114 8.35 -14.99 14.52
CA ARG A 114 9.31 -16.08 14.37
C ARG A 114 10.58 -15.83 15.18
N SER A 115 11.12 -14.61 15.18
CA SER A 115 12.29 -14.28 16.01
C SER A 115 11.96 -14.37 17.50
N ARG A 116 10.82 -13.81 17.93
CA ARG A 116 10.42 -13.84 19.34
C ARG A 116 10.11 -15.26 19.85
N ARG A 117 9.53 -16.11 18.99
CA ARG A 117 9.35 -17.54 19.31
C ARG A 117 10.68 -18.28 19.44
N ALA A 118 11.69 -17.93 18.64
CA ALA A 118 13.00 -18.57 18.74
C ALA A 118 13.64 -18.28 20.11
N GLU A 119 13.62 -17.01 20.54
CA GLU A 119 14.12 -16.60 21.86
C GLU A 119 13.37 -17.30 23.00
N TRP A 120 12.04 -17.38 22.90
CA TRP A 120 11.23 -18.05 23.93
C TRP A 120 11.47 -19.56 23.99
N ILE A 121 11.64 -20.22 22.85
CA ILE A 121 11.97 -21.65 22.79
C ILE A 121 13.36 -21.91 23.39
N GLU A 122 14.33 -21.03 23.13
CA GLU A 122 15.65 -21.14 23.73
C GLU A 122 15.58 -20.99 25.26
N ALA A 123 14.85 -19.98 25.75
CA ALA A 123 14.63 -19.79 27.18
C ALA A 123 13.89 -20.97 27.85
N GLN A 124 12.89 -21.56 27.19
CA GLN A 124 12.24 -22.76 27.71
C GLN A 124 13.19 -23.95 27.81
N LYS A 125 13.99 -24.18 26.77
CA LYS A 125 14.98 -25.26 26.79
C LYS A 125 16.00 -25.10 27.92
N THR A 126 16.42 -23.85 28.21
CA THR A 126 17.32 -23.60 29.34
C THR A 126 16.63 -23.87 30.68
N LEU A 127 15.37 -23.46 30.85
CA LEU A 127 14.62 -23.71 32.07
C LEU A 127 14.36 -25.21 32.29
N GLU A 128 13.93 -25.94 31.24
CA GLU A 128 13.75 -27.40 31.29
C GLU A 128 15.07 -28.11 31.62
N ALA A 129 16.20 -27.65 31.07
CA ALA A 129 17.52 -28.20 31.39
C ALA A 129 17.92 -27.93 32.85
N ASP A 130 17.64 -26.73 33.37
CA ASP A 130 17.91 -26.35 34.76
C ASP A 130 17.04 -27.17 35.73
N GLU A 131 15.74 -27.33 35.45
CA GLU A 131 14.82 -28.16 36.22
C GLU A 131 15.25 -29.63 36.24
N LEU A 132 15.64 -30.17 35.09
CA LEU A 132 16.16 -31.54 34.98
C LEU A 132 17.47 -31.70 35.76
N SER A 133 18.36 -30.71 35.74
CA SER A 133 19.59 -30.75 36.53
C SER A 133 19.30 -30.73 38.04
N ALA A 134 18.36 -29.89 38.48
CA ALA A 134 17.95 -29.78 39.89
C ALA A 134 17.26 -31.06 40.38
N ALA A 135 16.35 -31.62 39.58
CA ALA A 135 15.68 -32.89 39.86
C ALA A 135 16.69 -34.03 39.98
N ARG A 136 17.71 -34.08 39.11
CA ARG A 136 18.78 -35.09 39.19
C ARG A 136 19.65 -34.93 40.44
N ILE A 137 19.95 -33.70 40.86
CA ILE A 137 20.68 -33.45 42.11
C ILE A 137 19.86 -33.95 43.31
N ALA A 138 18.56 -33.62 43.36
CA ALA A 138 17.66 -34.08 44.41
C ALA A 138 17.50 -35.60 44.41
N TYR A 139 17.43 -36.22 43.23
CA TYR A 139 17.32 -37.67 43.04
C TYR A 139 18.54 -38.39 43.62
N ILE A 140 19.74 -37.91 43.29
CA ILE A 140 21.00 -38.46 43.81
C ILE A 140 21.11 -38.24 45.33
N LYS A 141 20.61 -37.11 45.84
CA LYS A 141 20.60 -36.80 47.27
C LYS A 141 19.61 -37.68 48.06
N GLY A 142 18.59 -38.24 47.39
CA GLY A 142 17.54 -39.04 48.01
C GLY A 142 16.35 -38.23 48.58
N ASP A 143 16.33 -36.92 48.34
CA ASP A 143 15.27 -35.99 48.82
C ASP A 143 14.33 -35.55 47.67
N ALA A 144 14.34 -36.24 46.53
CA ALA A 144 13.52 -35.86 45.36
C ALA A 144 12.02 -36.07 45.61
N THR A 145 11.21 -35.15 45.08
CA THR A 145 9.76 -35.34 45.02
C THR A 145 9.41 -36.42 43.98
N GLU A 146 8.22 -37.02 44.09
CA GLU A 146 7.75 -38.06 43.15
C GLU A 146 7.73 -37.55 41.70
N GLU A 147 7.34 -36.30 41.49
CA GLU A 147 7.38 -35.64 40.18
C GLU A 147 8.82 -35.49 39.64
N GLN A 148 9.79 -35.15 40.49
CA GLN A 148 11.19 -35.04 40.11
C GLN A 148 11.80 -36.41 39.77
N ILE A 149 11.42 -37.47 40.49
CA ILE A 149 11.84 -38.84 40.20
C ILE A 149 11.36 -39.24 38.79
N LEU A 150 10.07 -39.05 38.51
CA LEU A 150 9.48 -39.36 37.21
C LEU A 150 10.14 -38.56 36.07
N LEU A 151 10.42 -37.27 36.28
CA LEU A 151 11.10 -36.42 35.30
C LEU A 151 12.49 -36.97 34.94
N VAL A 152 13.25 -37.43 35.93
CA VAL A 152 14.60 -38.00 35.72
C VAL A 152 14.55 -39.34 35.02
N GLU A 153 13.62 -40.21 35.42
CA GLU A 153 13.44 -41.53 34.81
C GLU A 153 12.98 -41.44 33.36
N GLU A 154 12.04 -40.53 33.06
CA GLU A 154 11.60 -40.27 31.69
C GLU A 154 12.75 -39.74 30.83
N ALA A 155 13.51 -38.78 31.36
CA ALA A 155 14.68 -38.24 30.67
C ALA A 155 15.74 -39.32 30.38
N ASN A 156 15.99 -40.23 31.34
CA ASN A 156 16.90 -41.36 31.15
C ASN A 156 16.38 -42.32 30.07
N ARG A 157 15.10 -42.66 30.10
CA ARG A 157 14.46 -43.54 29.11
C ARG A 157 14.53 -42.95 27.70
N ASP A 158 14.33 -41.65 27.57
CA ASP A 158 14.39 -40.96 26.27
C ASP A 158 15.82 -40.79 25.76
N ALA A 159 16.78 -40.59 26.67
CA ALA A 159 18.21 -40.63 26.39
C ALA A 159 18.63 -42.01 25.85
N GLU A 160 18.20 -43.10 26.50
CA GLU A 160 18.45 -44.47 26.07
C GLU A 160 17.86 -44.77 24.68
N LYS A 161 16.61 -44.38 24.41
CA LYS A 161 15.98 -44.53 23.09
C LYS A 161 16.74 -43.81 21.98
N ARG A 162 17.28 -42.62 22.29
CA ARG A 162 18.06 -41.82 21.33
C ARG A 162 19.51 -42.31 21.21
N GLY A 163 19.94 -43.25 22.05
CA GLY A 163 21.32 -43.73 22.11
C GLY A 163 22.32 -42.69 22.63
N VAL A 164 21.85 -41.65 23.32
CA VAL A 164 22.66 -40.53 23.81
C VAL A 164 22.50 -40.43 25.32
N LYS A 165 23.60 -40.34 26.07
CA LYS A 165 23.53 -40.14 27.53
C LYS A 165 23.14 -38.71 27.87
N LEU A 166 22.45 -38.52 29.00
CA LEU A 166 22.13 -37.18 29.50
C LEU A 166 23.40 -36.34 29.70
N PRO A 167 23.33 -35.02 29.47
CA PRO A 167 24.46 -34.13 29.71
C PRO A 167 24.94 -34.21 31.17
N PRO A 168 26.24 -34.05 31.42
CA PRO A 168 26.80 -34.10 32.77
C PRO A 168 26.23 -32.97 33.63
N LEU A 169 25.93 -33.26 34.90
CA LEU A 169 25.37 -32.29 35.87
C LEU A 169 26.36 -31.24 36.32
N LEU A 170 27.65 -31.59 36.25
CA LEU A 170 28.75 -30.71 36.58
C LEU A 170 29.46 -30.37 35.28
N ALA A 171 29.75 -29.08 35.09
CA ALA A 171 30.66 -28.67 34.05
C ALA A 171 31.97 -29.47 34.20
N PRO A 172 32.61 -29.87 33.08
CA PRO A 172 33.92 -30.48 33.16
C PRO A 172 34.82 -29.54 33.98
N PRO A 173 35.65 -30.08 34.90
CA PRO A 173 36.47 -29.26 35.76
C PRO A 173 37.31 -28.31 34.90
N GLU A 174 37.08 -27.00 35.02
CA GLU A 174 37.96 -26.00 34.44
C GLU A 174 39.30 -26.13 35.17
N HIS A 175 40.29 -26.69 34.49
CA HIS A 175 41.64 -26.77 35.01
C HIS A 175 42.24 -25.35 34.95
N ARG A 176 41.93 -24.53 35.96
CA ARG A 176 42.61 -23.25 36.15
C ARG A 176 44.02 -23.55 36.63
N THR A 177 45.01 -23.11 35.87
CA THR A 177 46.39 -23.18 36.34
C THR A 177 46.56 -22.13 37.44
N HIS A 178 47.35 -22.42 38.50
CA HIS A 178 47.60 -21.48 39.61
C HIS A 178 48.07 -20.09 39.14
N PHE A 179 48.65 -20.00 37.94
CA PHE A 179 49.01 -18.75 37.27
C PHE A 179 47.79 -17.87 36.98
N GLU A 180 46.72 -18.42 36.42
CA GLU A 180 45.51 -17.66 36.09
C GLU A 180 44.70 -17.24 37.32
N GLU A 181 44.75 -18.04 38.40
CA GLU A 181 44.03 -17.75 39.65
C GLU A 181 44.63 -16.56 40.41
N HIS A 182 45.95 -16.42 40.42
CA HIS A 182 46.62 -15.36 41.18
C HIS A 182 47.00 -14.13 40.35
N LEU A 183 47.24 -14.26 39.03
CA LEU A 183 47.82 -13.17 38.22
C LEU A 183 46.80 -12.40 37.37
N LYS A 184 45.76 -13.05 36.81
CA LYS A 184 44.71 -12.32 36.08
C LYS A 184 44.04 -11.21 36.91
N PRO A 185 43.59 -11.45 38.15
CA PRO A 185 42.95 -10.39 38.94
C PRO A 185 43.90 -9.27 39.37
N SER A 186 45.22 -9.53 39.46
CA SER A 186 46.21 -8.52 39.82
C SER A 186 46.67 -7.68 38.63
N ILE A 187 46.66 -8.23 37.40
CA ILE A 187 46.94 -7.49 36.15
C ILE A 187 45.72 -6.64 35.73
N ASP A 188 44.50 -7.15 35.90
CA ASP A 188 43.26 -6.42 35.59
C ASP A 188 42.88 -5.38 36.68
N GLY A 189 43.49 -5.47 37.86
CA GLY A 189 43.26 -4.58 39.01
C GLY A 189 43.71 -3.13 38.83
N GLU A 190 44.47 -2.78 37.78
CA GLU A 190 44.80 -1.39 37.45
C GLU A 190 43.67 -0.67 36.69
N LYS A 191 42.62 -1.40 36.26
CA LYS A 191 41.48 -0.88 35.50
C LYS A 191 40.16 -0.89 36.29
N ALA A 192 40.16 -0.53 37.57
CA ALA A 192 38.92 -0.29 38.29
C ALA A 192 38.34 1.10 37.93
N PRO A 193 37.11 1.22 37.36
CA PRO A 193 36.44 2.51 37.25
C PRO A 193 36.09 3.01 38.66
N ARG A 194 36.57 4.20 39.02
CA ARG A 194 36.17 4.93 40.22
C ARG A 194 34.64 5.00 40.29
N MET A 195 34.03 4.30 41.25
CA MET A 195 32.60 4.44 41.51
C MET A 195 32.27 5.88 41.95
N PRO A 196 31.25 6.53 41.38
CA PRO A 196 30.72 7.78 41.92
C PRO A 196 29.96 7.50 43.23
N ARG A 197 30.31 8.25 44.27
CA ARG A 197 29.60 8.27 45.55
C ARG A 197 28.10 8.54 45.34
N ALA A 198 27.28 7.68 45.94
CA ALA A 198 25.82 7.80 45.98
C ALA A 198 25.38 9.19 46.46
N ARG A 199 24.55 9.88 45.65
CA ARG A 199 23.66 10.93 46.14
C ARG A 199 22.27 10.31 46.30
N ALA A 200 21.75 10.38 47.51
CA ALA A 200 20.36 10.09 47.81
C ALA A 200 19.45 11.10 47.08
N SER A 201 18.49 10.61 46.29
CA SER A 201 17.38 11.42 45.77
C SER A 201 16.10 10.60 45.87
N SER A 202 15.29 10.98 46.85
CA SER A 202 13.89 10.65 47.07
C SER A 202 13.01 11.19 45.95
N VAL A 203 12.20 10.35 45.28
CA VAL A 203 10.95 10.70 44.55
C VAL A 203 10.12 9.40 44.34
N TYR A 204 9.05 9.17 45.12
CA TYR A 204 7.60 9.33 44.83
C TYR A 204 6.99 8.42 43.74
N TYR A 205 6.10 7.49 44.16
CA TYR A 205 5.18 6.72 43.32
C TYR A 205 3.75 7.29 43.47
N PRO A 206 3.03 7.62 42.39
CA PRO A 206 1.58 7.83 42.46
C PRO A 206 0.81 6.52 42.22
N ALA A 207 -0.39 6.47 42.81
CA ALA A 207 -1.35 5.37 42.81
C ALA A 207 -2.06 5.16 41.46
#